data_AF-A0A3D8GRR6-F1
#
_entry.id   AF-A0A3D8GRR6-F1
#
_cell.length_a   1.000
_cell.length_b   1.000
_cell.length_c   1.000
_cell.angle_alpha   90.00
_cell.angle_beta   90.00
_cell.angle_gamma   90.00
#
_symmetry.space_group_name_H-M   'P 1'
#
loop_
_entity.id
_entity.type
_entity.pdbx_description
1 polymer ?
#
loop_
_entity_poly.entity_id
_entity_poly.type
_entity_poly.pdbx_seq_one_letter_code
_entity_poly.pdbx_strand_id
1 'polypeptide(L)'
;MAETNGLSGGQKSVLKGMAAILPTFILIELLTRLFPYTGLQRILAIPLILYINLALVAAAIFLTRKGTARSVTKLVWPVIILLTFITTIAFYPQESSPHVAAQIWSSLTALKNYNELKPEDMEKDDEETYVVALYKFRKEIPLDGDFYLYGRDDEEDEKIHTPADIPLKLYPHHRLMWRYLESSGR
;
A
#
# COMPACT_ATOMS: atom_id res chain seq x y z
N MET A 1 -42.85 -10.58 24.92
CA MET A 1 -42.62 -10.02 23.58
C MET A 1 -41.54 -8.96 23.76
N ALA A 2 -40.28 -9.28 23.45
CA ALA A 2 -39.18 -8.35 23.67
C ALA A 2 -39.19 -7.29 22.56
N GLU A 3 -39.47 -6.04 22.91
CA GLU A 3 -39.28 -4.91 22.00
C GLU A 3 -37.78 -4.82 21.67
N THR A 4 -37.42 -5.18 20.45
CA THR A 4 -36.09 -4.88 19.94
C THR A 4 -35.99 -3.38 19.78
N ASN A 5 -35.38 -2.70 20.75
CA ASN A 5 -35.06 -1.28 20.71
C ASN A 5 -34.22 -0.98 19.45
N GLY A 6 -34.88 -0.61 18.37
CA GLY A 6 -34.23 -0.26 17.11
C GLY A 6 -33.44 1.04 17.28
N LEU A 7 -32.19 1.04 16.81
CA LEU A 7 -31.34 2.24 16.87
C LEU A 7 -32.02 3.44 16.18
N SER A 8 -31.98 4.59 16.84
CA SER A 8 -32.46 5.86 16.28
C SER A 8 -31.63 6.26 15.05
N GLY A 9 -32.18 7.13 14.19
CA GLY A 9 -31.46 7.61 12.99
C GLY A 9 -30.11 8.27 13.32
N GLY A 10 -30.03 8.95 14.46
CA GLY A 10 -28.79 9.53 14.98
C GLY A 10 -27.76 8.47 15.37
N GLN A 11 -28.17 7.45 16.13
CA GLN A 11 -27.31 6.34 16.54
C GLN A 11 -26.79 5.52 15.35
N LYS A 12 -27.65 5.25 14.35
CA LYS A 12 -27.26 4.57 13.10
C LYS A 12 -26.20 5.35 12.33
N SER A 13 -26.27 6.69 12.33
CA SER A 13 -25.30 7.54 11.64
C SER A 13 -23.95 7.57 12.35
N VAL A 14 -23.94 7.58 13.68
CA VAL A 14 -22.70 7.49 14.48
C VAL A 14 -22.03 6.13 14.29
N LEU A 15 -22.80 5.04 14.33
CA LEU A 15 -22.27 3.69 14.10
C LEU A 15 -21.64 3.55 12.71
N LYS A 16 -22.28 4.11 11.67
CA LYS A 16 -21.70 4.19 10.32
C LYS A 16 -20.42 5.01 10.28
N GLY A 17 -20.36 6.11 11.03
CA GLY A 17 -19.15 6.91 11.18
C GLY A 17 -17.99 6.14 11.80
N MET A 18 -18.25 5.42 12.90
CA MET A 18 -17.27 4.54 13.54
C MET A 18 -16.82 3.42 12.58
N ALA A 19 -17.74 2.83 11.82
CA ALA A 19 -17.37 1.83 10.81
C ALA A 19 -16.52 2.45 9.67
N ALA A 20 -16.78 3.70 9.28
CA ALA A 20 -16.09 4.38 8.20
C ALA A 20 -14.64 4.80 8.55
N ILE A 21 -14.26 4.81 9.83
CA ILE A 21 -12.87 5.08 10.22
C ILE A 21 -12.00 3.80 10.21
N LEU A 22 -12.59 2.61 10.36
CA LEU A 22 -11.87 1.33 10.31
C LEU A 22 -10.96 1.17 9.08
N PRO A 23 -11.39 1.52 7.86
CA PRO A 23 -10.52 1.48 6.68
C PRO A 23 -9.23 2.29 6.84
N THR A 24 -9.24 3.39 7.61
CA THR A 24 -8.03 4.18 7.87
C THR A 24 -7.00 3.37 8.65
N PHE A 25 -7.41 2.74 9.76
CA PHE A 25 -6.51 1.94 10.59
C PHE A 25 -5.98 0.72 9.83
N ILE A 26 -6.86 0.02 9.10
CA ILE A 26 -6.48 -1.13 8.28
C ILE A 26 -5.45 -0.70 7.24
N LEU A 27 -5.67 0.43 6.58
CA LEU A 27 -4.76 0.90 5.53
C LEU A 27 -3.44 1.41 6.10
N ILE A 28 -3.42 2.12 7.24
CA ILE A 28 -2.18 2.53 7.91
C ILE A 28 -1.35 1.31 8.32
N GLU A 29 -1.99 0.27 8.88
CA GLU A 29 -1.31 -0.97 9.24
C GLU A 29 -0.74 -1.67 8.00
N LEU A 30 -1.53 -1.74 6.91
CA LEU A 30 -1.09 -2.32 5.65
C LEU A 30 0.12 -1.56 5.07
N LEU A 31 0.05 -0.24 5.02
CA LEU A 31 1.14 0.61 4.52
C LEU A 31 2.39 0.50 5.40
N THR A 32 2.23 0.35 6.72
CA THR A 32 3.36 0.15 7.64
C THR A 32 4.08 -1.17 7.42
N ARG A 33 3.36 -2.21 7.02
CA ARG A 33 3.97 -3.50 6.69
C ARG A 33 4.61 -3.53 5.31
N LEU A 34 4.02 -2.84 4.33
CA LEU A 34 4.46 -2.88 2.93
C LEU A 34 5.54 -1.84 2.62
N PHE A 35 5.48 -0.67 3.26
CA PHE A 35 6.34 0.48 3.00
C PHE A 35 6.96 0.99 4.31
N PRO A 36 7.87 0.23 4.94
CA PRO A 36 8.37 0.52 6.28
C PRO A 36 9.28 1.75 6.36
N TYR A 37 9.73 2.32 5.22
CA TYR A 37 10.70 3.42 5.09
C TYR A 37 10.13 4.81 5.46
N THR A 38 9.53 4.90 6.65
CA THR A 38 8.78 6.06 7.13
C THR A 38 9.34 6.68 8.41
N GLY A 39 10.34 6.02 9.02
CA GLY A 39 11.14 6.49 10.14
C GLY A 39 10.40 7.33 11.17
N LEU A 40 10.91 8.55 11.39
CA LEU A 40 10.39 9.53 12.33
C LEU A 40 9.16 10.26 11.76
N GLN A 41 9.10 10.47 10.44
CA GLN A 41 7.98 11.15 9.78
C GLN A 41 6.64 10.46 10.07
N ARG A 42 6.64 9.14 10.26
CA ARG A 42 5.45 8.37 10.66
C ARG A 42 4.78 8.90 11.93
N ILE A 43 5.56 9.38 12.91
CA ILE A 43 5.05 9.89 14.19
C ILE A 43 4.19 11.14 13.99
N LEU A 44 4.55 11.98 13.01
CA LEU A 44 3.81 13.21 12.70
C LEU A 44 2.70 12.97 11.68
N ALA A 45 2.94 12.11 10.69
CA ALA A 45 2.01 11.87 9.60
C ALA A 45 0.78 11.06 10.01
N ILE A 46 0.91 10.02 10.85
CA ILE A 46 -0.24 9.20 11.28
C ILE A 46 -1.31 10.04 12.01
N PRO A 47 -0.96 10.88 13.01
CA PRO A 47 -1.93 11.78 13.63
C PRO A 47 -2.63 12.72 12.63
N LEU A 48 -1.87 13.24 11.66
CA LEU A 48 -2.41 14.11 10.61
C LEU A 48 -3.42 13.36 9.71
N ILE A 49 -3.09 12.15 9.26
CA ILE A 49 -3.98 11.29 8.47
C ILE A 49 -5.26 11.00 9.25
N LEU A 50 -5.15 10.62 10.53
CA LEU A 50 -6.30 10.36 11.39
C LEU A 50 -7.18 11.60 11.55
N TYR A 51 -6.57 12.78 11.73
CA TYR A 51 -7.30 14.03 11.83
C TYR A 51 -8.08 14.36 10.54
N ILE A 52 -7.43 14.25 9.38
CA ILE A 52 -8.07 14.49 8.08
C ILE A 52 -9.23 13.50 7.84
N ASN A 53 -9.02 12.21 8.10
CA ASN A 53 -10.05 11.19 7.89
C ASN A 53 -11.20 11.32 8.88
N LEU A 54 -10.92 11.72 10.13
CA LEU A 54 -11.97 12.03 11.10
C LEU A 54 -12.79 13.25 10.66
N ALA A 55 -12.16 14.29 10.11
CA ALA A 55 -12.85 15.44 9.56
C ALA A 55 -13.74 15.07 8.36
N LEU A 56 -13.27 14.19 7.47
CA LEU A 56 -14.06 13.64 6.36
C LEU A 56 -15.30 12.89 6.88
N VAL A 57 -15.13 11.99 7.86
CA VAL A 57 -16.25 11.24 8.45
C VAL A 57 -17.23 12.17 9.15
N ALA A 58 -16.74 13.18 9.89
CA ALA A 58 -17.60 14.18 10.53
C ALA A 58 -18.42 14.98 9.50
N ALA A 59 -17.79 15.40 8.40
CA ALA A 59 -18.47 16.06 7.29
C ALA A 59 -19.53 15.14 6.65
N ALA A 60 -19.24 13.85 6.49
CA ALA A 60 -20.19 12.85 5.99
C ALA A 60 -21.43 12.74 6.89
N ILE A 61 -21.23 12.65 8.21
CA ILE A 61 -22.33 12.59 9.18
C ILE A 61 -23.16 13.88 9.12
N PHE A 62 -22.49 15.04 9.05
CA PHE A 62 -23.17 16.33 8.94
C PHE A 62 -24.04 16.43 7.67
N LEU A 63 -23.49 16.05 6.51
CA LEU A 63 -24.19 16.07 5.23
C LEU A 63 -25.37 15.09 5.17
N THR A 64 -25.22 13.92 5.77
CA THR A 64 -26.29 12.90 5.80
C THR A 64 -27.40 13.23 6.80
N ARG A 65 -27.11 14.03 7.83
CA ARG A 65 -28.11 14.52 8.79
C ARG A 65 -28.93 15.70 8.28
N LYS A 66 -28.39 16.53 7.38
CA LYS A 66 -29.06 17.74 6.86
C LYS A 66 -30.25 17.45 5.92
N GLY A 67 -30.70 16.21 5.78
CA GLY A 67 -31.87 15.86 4.97
C GLY A 67 -31.62 15.92 3.46
N THR A 68 -30.36 15.85 3.04
CA THR A 68 -29.95 15.81 1.62
C THR A 68 -30.63 14.66 0.89
N ALA A 69 -30.99 14.86 -0.38
CA ALA A 69 -31.74 13.89 -1.18
C ALA A 69 -31.23 12.45 -1.01
N ARG A 70 -32.15 11.48 -0.94
CA ARG A 70 -31.85 10.07 -0.61
C ARG A 70 -30.76 9.45 -1.49
N SER A 71 -30.67 9.88 -2.75
CA SER A 71 -29.62 9.45 -3.69
C SER A 71 -28.24 10.01 -3.33
N VAL A 72 -28.15 11.26 -2.91
CA VAL A 72 -26.89 11.90 -2.47
C VAL A 72 -26.37 11.20 -1.21
N THR A 73 -27.27 10.93 -0.25
CA THR A 73 -26.94 10.24 1.00
C THR A 73 -26.37 8.83 0.78
N LYS A 74 -26.74 8.14 -0.31
CA LYS A 74 -26.17 6.83 -0.67
C LYS A 74 -24.75 6.93 -1.23
N LEU A 75 -24.44 7.99 -1.98
CA LEU A 75 -23.12 8.20 -2.59
C LEU A 75 -22.09 8.77 -1.61
N VAL A 76 -22.52 9.48 -0.56
CA VAL A 76 -21.61 10.06 0.44
C VAL A 76 -20.67 9.01 1.03
N TRP A 77 -21.17 7.85 1.45
CA TRP A 77 -20.33 6.85 2.14
C TRP A 77 -19.26 6.21 1.23
N PRO A 78 -19.57 5.72 0.01
CA PRO A 78 -18.55 5.25 -0.92
C PRO A 78 -17.51 6.33 -1.24
N VAL A 79 -17.93 7.58 -1.45
CA VAL A 79 -17.02 8.69 -1.72
C VAL A 79 -16.09 8.95 -0.53
N ILE A 80 -16.62 8.92 0.69
CA ILE A 80 -15.82 9.12 1.91
C ILE A 80 -14.83 7.98 2.13
N ILE A 81 -15.21 6.73 1.88
CA ILE A 81 -14.29 5.59 1.95
C ILE A 81 -13.17 5.75 0.91
N LEU A 82 -13.51 6.13 -0.32
CA LEU A 82 -12.52 6.36 -1.38
C LEU A 82 -11.57 7.51 -1.01
N LEU A 83 -12.11 8.64 -0.52
CA LEU A 83 -11.31 9.77 -0.06
C LEU A 83 -10.40 9.37 1.09
N THR A 84 -10.88 8.58 2.06
CA THR A 84 -10.07 8.02 3.15
C THR A 84 -8.90 7.20 2.63
N PHE A 85 -9.09 6.40 1.57
CA PHE A 85 -7.98 5.66 0.96
C PHE A 85 -6.98 6.59 0.27
N ILE A 86 -7.47 7.54 -0.52
CA ILE A 86 -6.63 8.51 -1.24
C ILE A 86 -5.82 9.35 -0.25
N THR A 87 -6.43 9.91 0.79
CA THR A 87 -5.74 10.72 1.79
C THR A 87 -4.71 9.88 2.55
N THR A 88 -5.08 8.67 2.97
CA THR A 88 -4.15 7.80 3.70
C THR A 88 -2.92 7.47 2.85
N ILE A 89 -3.10 7.14 1.57
CA ILE A 89 -1.98 6.82 0.66
C ILE A 89 -1.15 8.07 0.35
N ALA A 90 -1.81 9.20 0.03
CA ALA A 90 -1.13 10.42 -0.40
C ALA A 90 -0.32 11.08 0.72
N PHE A 91 -0.80 11.01 1.96
CA PHE A 91 -0.12 11.58 3.13
C PHE A 91 0.73 10.55 3.88
N TYR A 92 0.79 9.28 3.45
CA TYR A 92 1.70 8.32 4.04
C TYR A 92 3.15 8.72 3.72
N PRO A 93 4.01 8.94 4.73
CA PRO A 93 5.35 9.44 4.51
C PRO A 93 6.22 8.36 3.86
N GLN A 94 7.25 8.76 3.14
CA GLN A 94 8.36 7.93 2.67
C GLN A 94 9.60 8.81 2.74
N GLU A 95 10.50 8.56 3.70
CA GLU A 95 11.57 9.50 4.06
C GLU A 95 12.65 9.60 2.97
N SER A 96 13.11 8.45 2.49
CA SER A 96 14.19 8.32 1.50
C SER A 96 13.74 7.62 0.22
N SER A 97 12.45 7.30 0.11
CA SER A 97 11.87 6.55 -1.00
C SER A 97 10.82 7.40 -1.73
N PRO A 98 10.52 7.12 -3.01
CA PRO A 98 9.42 7.77 -3.71
C PRO A 98 8.10 7.62 -2.95
N HIS A 99 7.13 8.50 -3.19
CA HIS A 99 5.81 8.35 -2.56
C HIS A 99 5.18 6.99 -2.89
N VAL A 100 4.41 6.43 -1.94
CA VAL A 100 3.73 5.12 -2.10
C VAL A 100 2.94 5.04 -3.42
N ALA A 101 2.24 6.11 -3.80
CA ALA A 101 1.49 6.16 -5.05
C ALA A 101 2.40 6.01 -6.29
N ALA A 102 3.59 6.61 -6.26
CA ALA A 102 4.58 6.48 -7.32
C ALA A 102 5.12 5.04 -7.36
N GLN A 103 5.50 4.46 -6.21
CA GLN A 103 5.99 3.08 -6.13
C GLN A 103 4.94 2.08 -6.66
N ILE A 104 3.66 2.24 -6.31
CA ILE A 104 2.56 1.42 -6.84
C ILE A 104 2.47 1.55 -8.37
N TRP A 105 2.59 2.77 -8.89
CA TRP A 105 2.52 3.00 -10.34
C TRP A 105 3.71 2.41 -11.09
N SER A 106 4.93 2.57 -10.56
CA SER A 106 6.15 1.95 -11.07
C SER A 106 6.01 0.42 -11.05
N SER A 107 5.53 -0.15 -9.95
CA SER A 107 5.27 -1.60 -9.81
C SER A 107 4.33 -2.11 -10.90
N LEU A 108 3.20 -1.42 -11.13
CA LEU A 108 2.24 -1.80 -12.17
C LEU A 108 2.83 -1.69 -13.57
N THR A 109 3.64 -0.65 -13.81
CA THR A 109 4.29 -0.41 -15.10
C THR A 109 5.34 -1.49 -15.39
N ALA A 110 6.20 -1.81 -14.42
CA ALA A 110 7.19 -2.88 -14.52
C ALA A 110 6.52 -4.24 -14.79
N LEU A 111 5.45 -4.57 -14.04
CA LEU A 111 4.69 -5.79 -14.25
C LEU A 111 4.02 -5.85 -15.63
N LYS A 112 3.52 -4.73 -16.15
CA LYS A 112 2.91 -4.66 -17.49
C LYS A 112 3.95 -4.89 -18.58
N ASN A 113 5.16 -4.35 -18.41
CA ASN A 113 6.23 -4.39 -19.40
C ASN A 113 7.15 -5.63 -19.26
N TYR A 114 6.76 -6.64 -18.47
CA TYR A 114 7.53 -7.86 -18.20
C TYR A 114 8.22 -8.46 -19.44
N ASN A 115 7.51 -8.57 -20.56
CA ASN A 115 8.04 -9.18 -21.78
C ASN A 115 9.14 -8.35 -22.45
N GLU A 116 9.11 -7.03 -22.28
CA GLU A 116 10.02 -6.06 -22.88
C GLU A 116 11.32 -5.89 -22.08
N LEU A 117 11.34 -6.38 -20.83
CA LEU A 117 12.51 -6.32 -19.96
C LEU A 117 13.68 -7.13 -20.52
N LYS A 118 14.89 -6.63 -20.28
CA LYS A 118 16.18 -7.18 -20.69
C LYS A 118 17.08 -7.44 -19.47
N PRO A 119 18.15 -8.25 -19.61
CA PRO A 119 19.07 -8.51 -18.49
C PRO A 119 19.68 -7.24 -17.88
N GLU A 120 19.98 -6.24 -18.71
CA GLU A 120 20.48 -4.90 -18.29
C GLU A 120 19.51 -4.15 -17.34
N ASP A 121 18.23 -4.51 -17.31
CA ASP A 121 17.27 -3.93 -16.37
C ASP A 121 17.48 -4.41 -14.92
N MET A 122 18.33 -5.42 -14.68
CA MET A 122 18.76 -5.83 -13.34
C MET A 122 19.85 -4.91 -12.75
N GLU A 123 20.37 -3.97 -13.54
CA GLU A 123 21.40 -3.00 -13.10
C GLU A 123 20.84 -1.58 -12.96
N LYS A 124 19.53 -1.40 -13.14
CA LYS A 124 18.88 -0.08 -13.08
C LYS A 124 18.57 0.35 -11.64
N ASP A 125 18.69 1.66 -11.42
CA ASP A 125 18.27 2.34 -10.18
C ASP A 125 16.74 2.29 -9.91
N ASP A 126 15.94 1.87 -10.90
CA ASP A 126 14.49 1.66 -10.74
C ASP A 126 14.24 0.31 -10.05
N GLU A 127 14.04 0.36 -8.74
CA GLU A 127 13.87 -0.83 -7.90
C GLU A 127 12.67 -1.69 -8.32
N GLU A 128 11.56 -1.09 -8.76
CA GLU A 128 10.39 -1.86 -9.19
C GLU A 128 10.65 -2.62 -10.50
N THR A 129 11.31 -1.98 -11.46
CA THR A 129 11.73 -2.63 -12.71
C THR A 129 12.77 -3.71 -12.44
N TYR A 130 13.74 -3.40 -11.57
CA TYR A 130 14.78 -4.34 -11.11
C TYR A 130 14.17 -5.64 -10.59
N VAL A 131 13.16 -5.58 -9.70
CA VAL A 131 12.56 -6.79 -9.11
C VAL A 131 11.86 -7.67 -10.16
N VAL A 132 11.21 -7.06 -11.15
CA VAL A 132 10.56 -7.82 -12.22
C VAL A 132 11.59 -8.43 -13.17
N ALA A 133 12.67 -7.71 -13.48
CA ALA A 133 13.79 -8.22 -14.26
C ALA A 133 14.50 -9.37 -13.53
N LEU A 134 14.77 -9.19 -12.24
CA LEU A 134 15.36 -10.19 -11.35
C LEU A 134 14.55 -11.49 -11.35
N TYR A 135 13.22 -11.39 -11.28
CA TYR A 135 12.35 -12.57 -11.38
C TYR A 135 12.48 -13.26 -12.75
N LYS A 136 12.40 -12.48 -13.84
CA LYS A 136 12.43 -12.99 -15.22
C LYS A 136 13.75 -13.71 -15.53
N PHE A 137 14.87 -13.10 -15.16
CA PHE A 137 16.22 -13.59 -15.46
C PHE A 137 16.86 -14.33 -14.27
N ARG A 138 16.08 -14.77 -13.28
CA ARG A 138 16.57 -15.44 -12.06
C ARG A 138 17.50 -16.64 -12.27
N LYS A 139 17.46 -17.27 -13.45
CA LYS A 139 18.31 -18.41 -13.82
C LYS A 139 19.68 -17.99 -14.34
N GLU A 140 19.84 -16.72 -14.70
CA GLU A 140 21.08 -16.12 -15.23
C GLU A 140 21.90 -15.45 -14.12
N ILE A 141 21.35 -15.33 -12.91
CA ILE A 141 22.02 -14.74 -11.76
C ILE A 141 23.18 -15.63 -11.31
N PRO A 142 24.40 -15.09 -11.16
CA PRO A 142 25.52 -15.83 -10.59
C PRO A 142 25.25 -16.11 -9.11
N LEU A 143 25.25 -17.40 -8.73
CA LEU A 143 25.01 -17.89 -7.36
C LEU A 143 26.32 -18.24 -6.64
N ASP A 144 27.45 -17.75 -7.15
CA ASP A 144 28.77 -17.86 -6.51
C ASP A 144 28.89 -17.00 -5.24
N GLY A 145 27.85 -16.20 -4.97
CA GLY A 145 27.79 -15.30 -3.83
C GLY A 145 28.23 -13.89 -4.15
N ASP A 146 28.63 -13.57 -5.38
CA ASP A 146 29.06 -12.20 -5.73
C ASP A 146 27.89 -11.28 -6.10
N PHE A 147 26.66 -11.80 -6.07
CA PHE A 147 25.44 -11.05 -6.36
C PHE A 147 24.76 -10.53 -5.09
N TYR A 148 24.51 -9.22 -5.05
CA TYR A 148 23.86 -8.50 -3.96
C TYR A 148 22.56 -7.88 -4.43
N LEU A 149 21.49 -8.01 -3.62
CA LEU A 149 20.24 -7.34 -3.93
C LEU A 149 20.37 -5.82 -3.81
N TYR A 150 19.70 -5.10 -4.72
CA TYR A 150 19.65 -3.63 -4.73
C TYR A 150 21.02 -2.94 -4.79
N GLY A 151 22.05 -3.65 -5.28
CA GLY A 151 23.41 -3.10 -5.38
C GLY A 151 24.04 -2.74 -4.02
N ARG A 152 23.55 -3.33 -2.92
CA ARG A 152 24.07 -3.11 -1.55
C ARG A 152 25.18 -4.11 -1.25
N ASP A 153 26.35 -3.87 -1.82
CA ASP A 153 27.54 -4.72 -1.68
C ASP A 153 28.20 -4.65 -0.29
N ASP A 154 27.76 -3.73 0.56
CA ASP A 154 28.22 -3.52 1.93
C ASP A 154 27.44 -4.31 3.00
N GLU A 155 26.30 -4.92 2.64
CA GLU A 155 25.46 -5.69 3.55
C GLU A 155 25.55 -7.21 3.26
N GLU A 156 26.29 -7.98 4.09
CA GLU A 156 26.37 -9.46 3.96
C GLU A 156 24.99 -10.12 3.92
N ASP A 157 24.01 -9.55 4.62
CA ASP A 157 22.64 -10.04 4.67
C ASP A 157 21.90 -9.91 3.33
N GLU A 158 22.38 -9.11 2.37
CA GLU A 158 21.80 -8.93 1.03
C GLU A 158 22.43 -9.87 -0.04
N LYS A 159 23.47 -10.63 0.33
CA LYS A 159 24.19 -11.58 -0.54
C LYS A 159 23.33 -12.79 -0.89
N ILE A 160 23.23 -13.16 -2.16
CA ILE A 160 22.39 -14.28 -2.60
C ILE A 160 23.22 -15.56 -2.71
N HIS A 161 22.89 -16.58 -1.91
CA HIS A 161 23.53 -17.90 -1.98
C HIS A 161 22.69 -18.91 -2.76
N THR A 162 21.37 -18.74 -2.71
CA THR A 162 20.42 -19.61 -3.40
C THR A 162 19.27 -18.79 -4.00
N PRO A 163 18.61 -19.27 -5.07
CA PRO A 163 17.43 -18.59 -5.62
C PRO A 163 16.26 -18.46 -4.62
N ALA A 164 16.23 -19.30 -3.59
CA ALA A 164 15.22 -19.25 -2.54
C ALA A 164 15.42 -18.05 -1.58
N ASP A 165 16.63 -17.49 -1.53
CA ASP A 165 16.94 -16.33 -0.68
C ASP A 165 16.34 -15.04 -1.25
N ILE A 166 16.22 -14.96 -2.57
CA ILE A 166 15.73 -13.77 -3.29
C ILE A 166 14.41 -13.25 -2.67
N PRO A 167 13.29 -14.00 -2.68
CA PRO A 167 12.03 -13.50 -2.15
C PRO A 167 12.03 -13.22 -0.64
N LEU A 168 12.99 -13.75 0.12
CA LEU A 168 13.06 -13.50 1.56
C LEU A 168 13.66 -12.12 1.86
N LYS A 169 14.64 -11.73 1.04
CA LYS A 169 15.44 -10.51 1.20
C LYS A 169 14.86 -9.29 0.46
N LEU A 170 13.91 -9.48 -0.46
CA LEU A 170 13.18 -8.36 -1.08
C LEU A 170 12.46 -7.48 -0.05
N TYR A 171 12.32 -6.19 -0.37
CA TYR A 171 11.49 -5.27 0.39
C TYR A 171 10.04 -5.76 0.49
N PRO A 172 9.29 -5.40 1.55
CA PRO A 172 7.99 -6.01 1.79
C PRO A 172 6.98 -5.86 0.64
N HIS A 173 6.93 -4.72 -0.05
CA HIS A 173 6.09 -4.55 -1.24
C HIS A 173 6.67 -5.25 -2.48
N HIS A 174 7.99 -5.31 -2.65
CA HIS A 174 8.63 -6.13 -3.70
C HIS A 174 8.35 -7.63 -3.53
N ARG A 175 8.25 -8.14 -2.29
CA ARG A 175 7.78 -9.51 -2.03
C ARG A 175 6.36 -9.75 -2.52
N LEU A 176 5.49 -8.74 -2.45
CA LEU A 176 4.14 -8.83 -2.99
C LEU A 176 4.18 -8.93 -4.53
N MET A 177 5.03 -8.14 -5.19
CA MET A 177 5.25 -8.25 -6.64
C MET A 177 5.77 -9.62 -7.03
N TRP A 178 6.76 -10.14 -6.30
CA TRP A 178 7.32 -11.48 -6.53
C TRP A 178 6.24 -12.57 -6.45
N ARG A 179 5.43 -12.55 -5.38
CA ARG A 179 4.32 -13.50 -5.20
C ARG A 179 3.29 -13.39 -6.32
N TYR A 180 3.01 -12.17 -6.79
CA TYR A 180 2.13 -11.96 -7.93
C TYR A 180 2.71 -12.65 -9.18
N LEU A 181 3.99 -12.47 -9.47
CA LEU A 181 4.68 -13.10 -10.60
C LEU A 181 4.61 -14.63 -10.53
N GLU A 182 4.92 -15.22 -9.37
CA GLU A 182 4.79 -16.66 -9.12
C GLU A 182 3.37 -17.18 -9.38
N SER A 183 2.36 -16.48 -8.87
CA SER A 183 0.95 -16.88 -9.04
C SER A 183 0.46 -16.73 -10.48
N SER A 184 1.09 -15.84 -11.26
CA SER A 184 0.70 -15.55 -12.64
C SER A 184 1.29 -16.52 -13.67
N GLY A 185 2.15 -17.46 -13.25
CA GLY A 185 2.79 -18.43 -14.14
C GLY A 185 3.78 -17.82 -15.14
N ARG A 186 4.35 -16.66 -14.78
CA ARG A 186 5.35 -15.95 -15.61
C ARG A 186 6.77 -16.43 -15.38
#